data_AF-A0AB74BIV8-F1
#
_entry.id   AF-A0AB74BIV8-F1
#
_cell.length_a   1.000
_cell.length_b   1.000
_cell.length_c   1.000
_cell.angle_alpha   90.00
_cell.angle_beta   90.00
_cell.angle_gamma   90.00
#
_symmetry.space_group_name_H-M   'P 1'
#
loop_
_entity.id
_entity.type
_entity.pdbx_description
1 polymer ?
#
loop_
_entity_poly.entity_id
_entity_poly.type
_entity_poly.pdbx_seq_one_letter_code
_entity_poly.pdbx_strand_id
1 'polypeptide(L)'
;MDNATKERTLNSFMLLLISATFVVGNFLWQGHDGFNLWDEGYLWYGAQQIIKGEVPVRDFMAYDPGRYYWSAGFFALMGDTGIVALRAAVAVFQLLGVYAGLWTISIALRSNTTRRLAYLCIAAITLMAWMYPRHKIIDMSLSMIIVASLTYLLLSPYTKRYFFLGAIVGLAAVFGRNHGVYAAVASLIAMGWLAIKSPTPENRLTGAAAWAAGVVVGYLPVLAMCLFIPGYFTAFIDTIVFMLEQGNTNLPLPIPWPWTVGFGTAGVVIETRWFLIGLCFMGLIVFGSGALAWVFKERIKGRAVPPGLVAVACATLPYAHYAFARADVGHLAQGIYPLLLGIFITLGTLHSETLKWALALLTSVVSLRIPRHP
;
A
#
# COMPACT_ATOMS: atom_id res chain seq x y z
N MET A 1 21.30 -13.32 17.39
CA MET A 1 20.10 -13.62 16.57
C MET A 1 19.30 -14.65 17.34
N ASP A 2 18.35 -14.20 18.16
CA ASP A 2 17.71 -15.05 19.17
C ASP A 2 16.61 -15.94 18.58
N ASN A 3 16.61 -17.20 19.02
CA ASN A 3 15.55 -18.19 18.80
C ASN A 3 14.15 -17.68 19.18
N ALA A 4 14.05 -16.62 20.00
CA ALA A 4 12.80 -15.94 20.35
C ALA A 4 12.09 -15.24 19.16
N THR A 5 12.81 -14.93 18.09
CA THR A 5 12.22 -14.36 16.85
C THR A 5 11.60 -15.44 15.95
N LYS A 6 12.04 -16.69 16.09
CA LYS A 6 11.62 -17.85 15.28
C LYS A 6 10.23 -18.37 15.70
N GLU A 7 9.89 -18.28 16.98
CA GLU A 7 8.57 -18.67 17.53
C GLU A 7 7.48 -17.60 17.34
N ARG A 8 7.85 -16.34 17.09
CA ARG A 8 6.90 -15.23 17.02
C ARG A 8 6.29 -15.01 15.65
N THR A 9 6.78 -15.63 14.59
CA THR A 9 6.18 -15.57 13.26
C THR A 9 5.42 -16.86 13.01
N LEU A 10 4.14 -16.75 12.66
CA LEU A 10 3.45 -17.84 11.96
C LEU A 10 4.38 -18.22 10.79
N ASN A 11 4.64 -19.52 10.57
CA ASN A 11 5.58 -19.96 9.52
C ASN A 11 5.30 -19.15 8.24
N SER A 12 6.31 -18.47 7.68
CA SER A 12 6.16 -17.61 6.49
C SER A 12 5.38 -18.30 5.37
N PHE A 13 5.49 -19.63 5.29
CA PHE A 13 4.71 -20.48 4.43
C PHE A 13 3.19 -20.39 4.65
N MET A 14 2.73 -20.40 5.91
CA MET A 14 1.30 -20.27 6.24
C MET A 14 0.75 -18.89 5.91
N LEU A 15 1.54 -17.82 6.13
CA LEU A 15 1.13 -16.47 5.69
C LEU A 15 0.98 -16.41 4.18
N LEU A 16 1.94 -16.98 3.45
CA LEU A 16 1.89 -17.09 1.99
C LEU A 16 0.66 -17.89 1.54
N LEU A 17 0.36 -19.00 2.20
CA LEU A 17 -0.80 -19.83 1.90
C LEU A 17 -2.11 -19.05 2.09
N ILE A 18 -2.29 -18.34 3.21
CA ILE A 18 -3.48 -17.50 3.44
C ILE A 18 -3.58 -16.43 2.35
N SER A 19 -2.50 -15.70 2.09
CA SER A 19 -2.51 -14.66 1.04
C SER A 19 -2.85 -15.25 -0.32
N ALA A 20 -2.28 -16.40 -0.69
CA ALA A 20 -2.57 -17.09 -1.94
C ALA A 20 -4.03 -17.53 -2.02
N THR A 21 -4.58 -18.14 -0.97
CA THR A 21 -5.99 -18.56 -0.92
C THR A 21 -6.93 -17.40 -1.16
N PHE A 22 -6.71 -16.26 -0.49
CA PHE A 22 -7.58 -15.09 -0.66
C PHE A 22 -7.42 -14.42 -2.03
N VAL A 23 -6.20 -14.31 -2.55
CA VAL A 23 -5.94 -13.73 -3.87
C VAL A 23 -6.50 -14.61 -4.98
N VAL A 24 -6.29 -15.92 -4.91
CA VAL A 24 -6.86 -16.88 -5.88
C VAL A 24 -8.38 -16.87 -5.78
N GLY A 25 -8.96 -16.92 -4.57
CA GLY A 25 -10.41 -16.84 -4.39
C GLY A 25 -11.00 -15.56 -4.99
N ASN A 26 -10.34 -14.42 -4.79
CA ASN A 26 -10.73 -13.15 -5.39
C ASN A 26 -10.60 -13.15 -6.92
N PHE A 27 -9.51 -13.72 -7.46
CA PHE A 27 -9.34 -13.85 -8.90
C PHE A 27 -10.39 -14.77 -9.53
N LEU A 28 -10.73 -15.89 -8.88
CA LEU A 28 -11.78 -16.78 -9.36
C LEU A 28 -13.16 -16.13 -9.30
N TRP A 29 -13.41 -15.29 -8.29
CA TRP A 29 -14.68 -14.57 -8.14
C TRP A 29 -14.89 -13.50 -9.22
N GLN A 30 -13.91 -12.62 -9.45
CA GLN A 30 -14.09 -11.44 -10.32
C GLN A 30 -13.16 -11.40 -11.54
N GLY A 31 -12.25 -12.36 -11.72
CA GLY A 31 -11.24 -12.33 -12.78
C GLY A 31 -11.81 -12.38 -14.19
N HIS A 32 -13.01 -12.94 -14.36
CA HIS A 32 -13.69 -13.06 -15.65
C HIS A 32 -14.84 -12.06 -15.82
N ASP A 33 -15.13 -11.25 -14.80
CA ASP A 33 -16.35 -10.45 -14.76
C ASP A 33 -16.14 -9.02 -15.23
N GLY A 34 -16.97 -8.60 -16.19
CA GLY A 34 -16.97 -7.27 -16.77
C GLY A 34 -15.64 -6.89 -17.44
N PHE A 35 -15.60 -5.72 -18.05
CA PHE A 35 -14.36 -5.14 -18.57
C PHE A 35 -14.49 -3.62 -18.58
N ASN A 36 -13.58 -2.93 -17.87
CA ASN A 36 -13.54 -1.48 -17.90
C ASN A 36 -12.62 -1.02 -19.04
N LEU A 37 -13.20 -0.59 -20.15
CA LEU A 37 -12.45 -0.13 -21.34
C LEU A 37 -11.58 1.10 -21.09
N TRP A 38 -11.79 1.83 -19.98
CA TRP A 38 -11.03 3.03 -19.64
C TRP A 38 -9.72 2.62 -18.95
N ASP A 39 -9.62 2.74 -17.62
CA ASP A 39 -8.33 2.59 -16.93
C ASP A 39 -7.77 1.15 -16.98
N GLU A 40 -8.65 0.14 -16.96
CA GLU A 40 -8.22 -1.26 -17.08
C GLU A 40 -7.79 -1.58 -18.52
N GLY A 41 -8.56 -1.11 -19.52
CA GLY A 41 -8.19 -1.17 -20.93
C GLY A 41 -6.90 -0.42 -21.24
N TYR A 42 -6.64 0.71 -20.58
CA TYR A 42 -5.44 1.51 -20.75
C TYR A 42 -4.19 0.80 -20.22
N LEU A 43 -4.29 0.17 -19.04
CA LEU A 43 -3.21 -0.68 -18.52
C LEU A 43 -2.96 -1.89 -19.44
N TRP A 44 -4.03 -2.54 -19.89
CA TRP A 44 -3.98 -3.67 -20.80
C TRP A 44 -3.29 -3.33 -22.12
N TYR A 45 -3.77 -2.27 -22.78
CA TYR A 45 -3.22 -1.76 -24.02
C TYR A 45 -1.73 -1.45 -23.88
N GLY A 46 -1.34 -0.70 -22.84
CA GLY A 46 0.07 -0.34 -22.67
C GLY A 46 0.98 -1.55 -22.44
N ALA A 47 0.49 -2.60 -21.77
CA ALA A 47 1.25 -3.84 -21.61
C ALA A 47 1.43 -4.58 -22.94
N GLN A 48 0.41 -4.57 -23.82
CA GLN A 48 0.52 -5.12 -25.17
C GLN A 48 1.49 -4.34 -26.04
N GLN A 49 1.55 -3.01 -25.89
CA GLN A 49 2.50 -2.19 -26.64
C GLN A 49 3.95 -2.48 -26.29
N ILE A 50 4.25 -2.78 -25.03
CA ILE A 50 5.59 -3.25 -24.63
C ILE A 50 5.97 -4.56 -25.33
N ILE A 51 5.04 -5.51 -25.49
CA ILE A 51 5.29 -6.75 -26.24
C ILE A 51 5.65 -6.47 -27.70
N LYS A 52 5.11 -5.38 -28.28
CA LYS A 52 5.44 -4.95 -29.65
C LYS A 52 6.72 -4.13 -29.75
N GLY A 53 7.40 -3.88 -28.64
CA GLY A 53 8.66 -3.13 -28.60
C GLY A 53 8.51 -1.63 -28.35
N GLU A 54 7.30 -1.14 -28.03
CA GLU A 54 7.10 0.26 -27.65
C GLU A 54 7.54 0.51 -26.20
N VAL A 55 7.98 1.74 -25.93
CA VAL A 55 8.46 2.20 -24.63
C VAL A 55 7.42 3.13 -24.00
N PRO A 56 6.88 2.80 -22.80
CA PRO A 56 5.88 3.65 -22.13
C PRO A 56 6.45 5.05 -21.86
N VAL A 57 5.60 6.08 -21.84
CA VAL A 57 5.95 7.50 -21.69
C VAL A 57 6.63 8.10 -22.93
N ARG A 58 7.48 7.35 -23.64
CA ARG A 58 8.15 7.81 -24.86
C ARG A 58 7.28 7.64 -26.11
N ASP A 59 6.80 6.42 -26.35
CA ASP A 59 6.12 6.06 -27.61
C ASP A 59 4.59 6.16 -27.49
N PHE A 60 4.08 6.06 -26.26
CA PHE A 60 2.65 6.24 -25.97
C PHE A 60 2.46 6.88 -24.60
N MET A 61 1.36 7.61 -24.45
CA MET A 61 0.95 8.14 -23.16
C MET A 61 0.75 6.98 -22.20
N ALA A 62 1.43 7.01 -21.05
CA ALA A 62 1.40 5.94 -20.08
C ALA A 62 1.47 6.49 -18.66
N TYR A 63 1.03 5.69 -17.68
CA TYR A 63 1.44 5.84 -16.30
C TYR A 63 2.93 5.46 -16.12
N ASP A 64 3.37 5.35 -14.87
CA ASP A 64 4.74 4.95 -14.55
C ASP A 64 5.09 3.55 -15.10
N PRO A 65 6.32 3.35 -15.62
CA PRO A 65 6.65 2.23 -16.50
C PRO A 65 6.55 0.85 -15.83
N GLY A 66 6.80 0.75 -14.52
CA GLY A 66 6.93 -0.52 -13.81
C GLY A 66 5.71 -1.43 -13.92
N ARG A 67 4.49 -0.86 -13.87
CA ARG A 67 3.24 -1.65 -13.97
C ARG A 67 3.06 -2.30 -15.35
N TYR A 68 3.51 -1.61 -16.39
CA TYR A 68 3.42 -2.12 -17.76
C TYR A 68 4.49 -3.18 -18.00
N TYR A 69 5.74 -2.94 -17.59
CA TYR A 69 6.81 -3.95 -17.72
C TYR A 69 6.53 -5.21 -16.91
N TRP A 70 5.98 -5.08 -15.71
CA TRP A 70 5.53 -6.23 -14.92
C TRP A 70 4.49 -7.07 -15.68
N SER A 71 3.46 -6.40 -16.22
CA SER A 71 2.37 -7.05 -16.94
C SER A 71 2.83 -7.67 -18.26
N ALA A 72 3.68 -6.97 -19.02
CA ALA A 72 4.26 -7.46 -20.26
C ALA A 72 5.22 -8.64 -20.01
N GLY A 73 6.01 -8.60 -18.94
CA GLY A 73 6.84 -9.75 -18.53
C GLY A 73 5.98 -10.99 -18.25
N PHE A 74 4.83 -10.80 -17.59
CA PHE A 74 3.87 -11.89 -17.39
C PHE A 74 3.27 -12.41 -18.70
N PHE A 75 2.90 -11.52 -19.64
CA PHE A 75 2.43 -11.90 -20.97
C PHE A 75 3.46 -12.76 -21.72
N ALA A 76 4.73 -12.33 -21.71
CA ALA A 76 5.81 -13.05 -22.36
C ALA A 76 6.02 -14.46 -21.78
N LEU A 77 5.90 -14.60 -20.45
CA LEU A 77 6.02 -15.90 -19.77
C LEU A 77 4.84 -16.84 -20.04
N MET A 78 3.62 -16.30 -20.11
CA MET A 78 2.40 -17.10 -20.30
C MET A 78 2.06 -17.34 -21.78
N GLY A 79 2.64 -16.58 -22.70
CA GLY A 79 2.27 -16.61 -24.12
C GLY A 79 0.87 -16.07 -24.40
N ASP A 80 0.31 -15.27 -23.48
CA ASP A 80 -1.05 -14.73 -23.57
C ASP A 80 -1.04 -13.22 -23.25
N THR A 81 -1.58 -12.43 -24.17
CA THR A 81 -1.72 -10.97 -24.06
C THR A 81 -3.16 -10.54 -23.79
N GLY A 82 -4.04 -11.48 -23.42
CA GLY A 82 -5.45 -11.24 -23.14
C GLY A 82 -5.70 -10.49 -21.82
N ILE A 83 -6.93 -10.01 -21.64
CA ILE A 83 -7.33 -9.26 -20.44
C ILE A 83 -7.27 -10.11 -19.16
N VAL A 84 -7.58 -11.41 -19.27
CA VAL A 84 -7.50 -12.33 -18.14
C VAL A 84 -6.05 -12.54 -17.71
N ALA A 85 -5.12 -12.63 -18.66
CA ALA A 85 -3.68 -12.67 -18.37
C ALA A 85 -3.21 -11.40 -17.63
N LEU A 86 -3.76 -10.22 -17.98
CA LEU A 86 -3.41 -8.98 -17.26
C LEU A 86 -3.89 -9.06 -15.82
N ARG A 87 -5.13 -9.48 -15.61
CA ARG A 87 -5.71 -9.64 -14.27
C ARG A 87 -4.92 -10.65 -13.44
N ALA A 88 -4.43 -11.72 -14.08
CA ALA A 88 -3.55 -12.70 -13.43
C ALA A 88 -2.21 -12.06 -13.03
N ALA A 89 -1.58 -11.28 -13.93
CA ALA A 89 -0.34 -10.55 -13.62
C ALA A 89 -0.51 -9.61 -12.41
N VAL A 90 -1.63 -8.89 -12.37
CA VAL A 90 -1.97 -8.00 -11.25
C VAL A 90 -2.26 -8.79 -9.96
N ALA A 91 -2.93 -9.95 -10.05
CA ALA A 91 -3.16 -10.83 -8.91
C ALA A 91 -1.86 -11.41 -8.34
N VAL A 92 -0.87 -11.75 -9.18
CA VAL A 92 0.45 -12.17 -8.68
C VAL A 92 1.12 -11.04 -7.90
N PHE A 93 0.98 -9.77 -8.34
CA PHE A 93 1.47 -8.63 -7.56
C PHE A 93 0.69 -8.43 -6.26
N GLN A 94 -0.64 -8.65 -6.30
CA GLN A 94 -1.53 -8.60 -5.14
C GLN A 94 -1.07 -9.53 -4.01
N LEU A 95 -0.59 -10.72 -4.36
CA LEU A 95 -0.05 -11.69 -3.41
C LEU A 95 1.06 -11.09 -2.55
N LEU A 96 1.98 -10.33 -3.15
CA LEU A 96 3.06 -9.67 -2.44
C LEU A 96 2.55 -8.62 -1.45
N GLY A 97 1.57 -7.82 -1.89
CA GLY A 97 0.92 -6.80 -1.05
C GLY A 97 0.21 -7.40 0.15
N VAL A 98 -0.68 -8.38 -0.09
CA VAL A 98 -1.46 -9.02 0.98
C VAL A 98 -0.54 -9.76 1.94
N TYR A 99 0.48 -10.45 1.44
CA TYR A 99 1.50 -11.08 2.29
C TYR A 99 2.19 -10.06 3.20
N ALA A 100 2.64 -8.93 2.65
CA ALA A 100 3.27 -7.87 3.41
C ALA A 100 2.35 -7.28 4.50
N GLY A 101 1.07 -7.05 4.16
CA GLY A 101 0.06 -6.57 5.11
C GLY A 101 -0.19 -7.56 6.25
N LEU A 102 -0.43 -8.83 5.93
CA LEU A 102 -0.65 -9.89 6.92
C LEU A 102 0.60 -10.14 7.78
N TRP A 103 1.79 -10.12 7.19
CA TRP A 103 3.04 -10.20 7.93
C TRP A 103 3.16 -9.08 8.96
N THR A 104 2.85 -7.84 8.57
CA THR A 104 2.87 -6.67 9.46
C THR A 104 1.91 -6.84 10.64
N ILE A 105 0.66 -7.25 10.38
CA ILE A 105 -0.34 -7.52 11.43
C ILE A 105 0.14 -8.66 12.32
N SER A 106 0.69 -9.72 11.73
CA SER A 106 1.09 -10.93 12.46
C SER A 106 2.09 -10.63 13.56
N ILE A 107 2.99 -9.67 13.38
CA ILE A 107 4.02 -9.30 14.36
C ILE A 107 3.41 -8.84 15.70
N ALA A 108 2.21 -8.25 15.66
CA ALA A 108 1.54 -7.74 16.85
C ALA A 108 0.77 -8.81 17.64
N LEU A 109 0.53 -9.99 17.04
CA LEU A 109 -0.34 -11.01 17.62
C LEU A 109 0.40 -11.88 18.65
N ARG A 110 -0.23 -12.08 19.82
CA ARG A 110 0.29 -12.88 20.94
C ARG A 110 -0.53 -14.14 21.23
N SER A 111 -1.35 -14.60 20.29
CA SER A 111 -2.25 -15.74 20.47
C SER A 111 -1.66 -17.06 19.95
N ASN A 112 -2.26 -18.18 20.36
CA ASN A 112 -1.98 -19.49 19.77
C ASN A 112 -2.22 -19.52 18.25
N THR A 113 -1.67 -20.53 17.57
CA THR A 113 -1.69 -20.66 16.11
C THR A 113 -3.11 -20.56 15.54
N THR A 114 -4.08 -21.31 16.07
CA THR A 114 -5.46 -21.33 15.54
C THR A 114 -6.14 -19.97 15.60
N ARG A 115 -6.09 -19.29 16.76
CA ARG A 115 -6.69 -17.95 16.91
C ARG A 115 -5.96 -16.92 16.06
N ARG A 116 -4.63 -17.07 15.93
CA ARG A 116 -3.83 -16.20 15.06
C ARG A 116 -4.24 -16.33 13.61
N LEU A 117 -4.45 -17.55 13.12
CA LEU A 117 -4.94 -17.84 11.77
C LEU A 117 -6.31 -17.21 11.53
N ALA A 118 -7.28 -17.46 12.41
CA ALA A 118 -8.62 -16.90 12.28
C ALA A 118 -8.59 -15.37 12.23
N TYR A 119 -7.75 -14.73 13.05
CA TYR A 119 -7.60 -13.27 13.06
C TYR A 119 -7.01 -12.75 11.75
N LEU A 120 -5.99 -13.43 11.22
CA LEU A 120 -5.38 -13.09 9.94
C LEU A 120 -6.33 -13.32 8.76
N CYS A 121 -7.23 -14.31 8.82
CA CYS A 121 -8.28 -14.48 7.81
C CYS A 121 -9.27 -13.31 7.83
N ILE A 122 -9.71 -12.83 8.99
CA ILE A 122 -10.58 -11.64 9.08
C ILE A 122 -9.86 -10.39 8.54
N ALA A 123 -8.58 -10.23 8.89
CA ALA A 123 -7.76 -9.16 8.34
C ALA A 123 -7.64 -9.28 6.81
N ALA A 124 -7.41 -10.48 6.28
CA ALA A 124 -7.32 -10.73 4.84
C ALA A 124 -8.65 -10.37 4.15
N ILE A 125 -9.81 -10.79 4.67
CA ILE A 125 -11.12 -10.40 4.15
C ILE A 125 -11.24 -8.87 4.08
N THR A 126 -10.83 -8.18 5.15
CA THR A 126 -10.89 -6.72 5.21
C THR A 126 -9.98 -6.07 4.18
N LEU A 127 -8.72 -6.50 4.08
CA LEU A 127 -7.77 -5.96 3.10
C LEU A 127 -8.24 -6.22 1.67
N MET A 128 -8.78 -7.41 1.39
CA MET A 128 -9.31 -7.78 0.08
C MET A 128 -10.57 -6.99 -0.28
N ALA A 129 -11.42 -6.66 0.68
CA ALA A 129 -12.60 -5.83 0.44
C ALA A 129 -12.21 -4.47 -0.19
N TRP A 130 -11.05 -3.92 0.17
CA TRP A 130 -10.55 -2.65 -0.36
C TRP A 130 -9.66 -2.78 -1.61
N MET A 131 -9.52 -3.98 -2.20
CA MET A 131 -8.76 -4.20 -3.43
C MET A 131 -9.56 -3.79 -4.68
N TYR A 132 -10.00 -2.54 -4.71
CA TYR A 132 -10.86 -1.95 -5.74
C TYR A 132 -10.41 -0.50 -6.07
N PRO A 133 -10.30 -0.09 -7.35
CA PRO A 133 -10.58 -0.88 -8.55
C PRO A 133 -9.43 -1.81 -8.95
N ARG A 134 -9.73 -2.85 -9.73
CA ARG A 134 -8.80 -3.94 -10.09
C ARG A 134 -7.49 -3.46 -10.73
N HIS A 135 -7.55 -2.48 -11.63
CA HIS A 135 -6.37 -1.96 -12.32
C HIS A 135 -5.43 -1.11 -11.42
N LYS A 136 -5.82 -0.83 -10.17
CA LYS A 136 -5.00 -0.13 -9.15
C LYS A 136 -4.54 -1.04 -8.01
N ILE A 137 -4.69 -2.36 -8.13
CA ILE A 137 -4.24 -3.32 -7.11
C ILE A 137 -2.73 -3.22 -6.84
N ILE A 138 -1.92 -2.85 -7.85
CA ILE A 138 -0.49 -2.59 -7.67
C ILE A 138 -0.27 -1.45 -6.68
N ASP A 139 -0.98 -0.33 -6.85
CA ASP A 139 -0.89 0.85 -5.98
C ASP A 139 -1.25 0.51 -4.52
N MET A 140 -2.29 -0.30 -4.33
CA MET A 140 -2.75 -0.81 -3.03
C MET A 140 -1.72 -1.76 -2.38
N SER A 141 -1.12 -2.63 -3.19
CA SER A 141 -0.11 -3.59 -2.75
C SER A 141 1.17 -2.89 -2.32
N LEU A 142 1.61 -1.87 -3.07
CA LEU A 142 2.76 -1.04 -2.72
C LEU A 142 2.58 -0.36 -1.35
N SER A 143 1.37 0.14 -1.05
CA SER A 143 1.06 0.70 0.26
C SER A 143 1.38 -0.25 1.41
N MET A 144 0.94 -1.50 1.31
CA MET A 144 1.22 -2.51 2.33
C MET A 144 2.70 -2.93 2.35
N ILE A 145 3.35 -3.07 1.20
CA ILE A 145 4.78 -3.40 1.10
C ILE A 145 5.64 -2.32 1.75
N ILE A 146 5.30 -1.05 1.57
CA ILE A 146 6.01 0.08 2.17
C ILE A 146 5.85 0.06 3.69
N VAL A 147 4.63 -0.14 4.21
CA VAL A 147 4.40 -0.28 5.66
C VAL A 147 5.17 -1.48 6.24
N ALA A 148 5.19 -2.61 5.54
CA ALA A 148 5.96 -3.78 5.97
C ALA A 148 7.47 -3.50 5.97
N SER A 149 7.98 -2.80 4.96
CA SER A 149 9.40 -2.43 4.84
C SER A 149 9.83 -1.44 5.93
N LEU A 150 8.98 -0.47 6.26
CA LEU A 150 9.15 0.42 7.41
C LEU A 150 9.18 -0.37 8.72
N THR A 151 8.23 -1.29 8.90
CA THR A 151 8.17 -2.17 10.08
C THR A 151 9.43 -3.02 10.19
N TYR A 152 9.93 -3.55 9.07
CA TYR A 152 11.17 -4.32 9.01
C TYR A 152 12.38 -3.49 9.47
N LEU A 153 12.52 -2.24 9.02
CA LEU A 153 13.55 -1.33 9.52
C LEU A 153 13.39 -1.09 11.03
N LEU A 154 12.18 -0.74 11.48
CA LEU A 154 11.88 -0.36 12.86
C LEU A 154 12.04 -1.52 13.87
N LEU A 155 11.93 -2.77 13.41
CA LEU A 155 12.23 -3.95 14.23
C LEU A 155 13.71 -4.04 14.62
N SER A 156 14.63 -3.59 13.76
CA SER A 156 16.07 -3.60 14.05
C SER A 156 16.79 -2.61 13.11
N PRO A 157 17.08 -1.38 13.56
CA PRO A 157 17.59 -0.32 12.70
C PRO A 157 19.10 -0.45 12.46
N TYR A 158 19.50 -1.29 11.50
CA TYR A 158 20.88 -1.40 11.04
C TYR A 158 21.00 -1.12 9.54
N THR A 159 22.21 -0.78 9.08
CA THR A 159 22.50 -0.21 7.76
C THR A 159 21.87 -0.96 6.58
N LYS A 160 21.91 -2.30 6.57
CA LYS A 160 21.31 -3.06 5.45
C LYS A 160 19.79 -2.93 5.39
N ARG A 161 19.09 -2.73 6.52
CA ARG A 161 17.64 -2.49 6.51
C ARG A 161 17.28 -1.08 6.04
N TYR A 162 18.13 -0.10 6.31
CA TYR A 162 17.99 1.23 5.70
C TYR A 162 18.13 1.15 4.18
N PHE A 163 19.18 0.47 3.70
CA PHE A 163 19.38 0.23 2.27
C PHE A 163 18.19 -0.52 1.64
N PHE A 164 17.72 -1.59 2.28
CA PHE A 164 16.56 -2.35 1.80
C PHE A 164 15.29 -1.48 1.72
N LEU A 165 15.00 -0.69 2.76
CA LEU A 165 13.88 0.26 2.71
C LEU A 165 14.04 1.26 1.56
N GLY A 166 15.24 1.79 1.37
CA GLY A 166 15.56 2.67 0.25
C GLY A 166 15.29 2.01 -1.10
N ALA A 167 15.76 0.77 -1.29
CA ALA A 167 15.52 0.01 -2.51
C ALA A 167 14.03 -0.21 -2.79
N ILE A 168 13.23 -0.49 -1.76
CA ILE A 168 11.77 -0.58 -1.89
C ILE A 168 11.14 0.77 -2.23
N VAL A 169 11.60 1.88 -1.63
CA VAL A 169 11.13 3.24 -1.95
C VAL A 169 11.41 3.59 -3.41
N GLY A 170 12.65 3.34 -3.89
CA GLY A 170 13.03 3.55 -5.28
C GLY A 170 12.23 2.68 -6.24
N LEU A 171 12.08 1.39 -5.93
CA LEU A 171 11.29 0.47 -6.74
C LEU A 171 9.80 0.86 -6.78
N ALA A 172 9.24 1.31 -5.66
CA ALA A 172 7.87 1.82 -5.62
C ALA A 172 7.69 3.00 -6.58
N ALA A 173 8.68 3.88 -6.69
CA ALA A 173 8.66 5.01 -7.63
C ALA A 173 8.66 4.57 -9.11
N VAL A 174 9.20 3.38 -9.44
CA VAL A 174 9.14 2.81 -10.80
C VAL A 174 7.71 2.40 -11.18
N PHE A 175 6.93 1.92 -10.22
CA PHE A 175 5.53 1.50 -10.43
C PHE A 175 4.53 2.66 -10.26
N GLY A 176 4.88 3.63 -9.41
CA GLY A 176 4.06 4.80 -9.10
C GLY A 176 4.92 5.91 -8.50
N ARG A 177 5.16 7.00 -9.23
CA ARG A 177 5.99 8.14 -8.73
C ARG A 177 5.45 8.70 -7.42
N ASN A 178 4.12 8.77 -7.31
CA ASN A 178 3.40 9.13 -6.09
C ASN A 178 3.78 8.21 -4.90
N HIS A 179 3.80 6.89 -5.08
CA HIS A 179 4.19 5.94 -4.05
C HIS A 179 5.65 6.10 -3.62
N GLY A 180 6.55 6.39 -4.57
CA GLY A 180 7.93 6.76 -4.27
C GLY A 180 8.02 7.94 -3.31
N VAL A 181 7.30 9.03 -3.61
CA VAL A 181 7.26 10.23 -2.76
C VAL A 181 6.65 9.92 -1.39
N TYR A 182 5.52 9.22 -1.35
CA TYR A 182 4.86 8.87 -0.08
C TYR A 182 5.73 7.98 0.79
N ALA A 183 6.40 7.00 0.20
CA ALA A 183 7.36 6.13 0.88
C ALA A 183 8.58 6.90 1.38
N ALA A 184 9.10 7.85 0.59
CA ALA A 184 10.21 8.69 1.00
C ALA A 184 9.85 9.55 2.21
N VAL A 185 8.71 10.25 2.17
CA VAL A 185 8.22 11.04 3.31
C VAL A 185 8.01 10.17 4.54
N ALA A 186 7.33 9.02 4.40
CA ALA A 186 7.12 8.09 5.52
C ALA A 186 8.45 7.57 6.09
N SER A 187 9.43 7.30 5.24
CA SER A 187 10.78 6.88 5.64
C SER A 187 11.49 7.97 6.42
N LEU A 188 11.45 9.22 5.96
CA LEU A 188 12.06 10.37 6.65
C LEU A 188 11.43 10.60 8.03
N ILE A 189 10.10 10.49 8.14
CA ILE A 189 9.40 10.58 9.43
C ILE A 189 9.85 9.43 10.37
N ALA A 190 9.91 8.19 9.88
CA ALA A 190 10.35 7.04 10.66
C ALA A 190 11.82 7.15 11.11
N MET A 191 12.69 7.67 10.23
CA MET A 191 14.09 7.95 10.56
C MET A 191 14.22 9.08 11.60
N GLY A 192 13.39 10.12 11.51
CA GLY A 192 13.27 11.15 12.53
C GLY A 192 12.85 10.58 13.88
N TRP A 193 11.87 9.67 13.89
CA TRP A 193 11.44 8.95 15.09
C TRP A 193 12.58 8.10 15.71
N LEU A 194 13.33 7.37 14.87
CA LEU A 194 14.49 6.58 15.30
C LEU A 194 15.62 7.45 15.87
N ALA A 195 15.82 8.66 15.32
CA ALA A 195 16.85 9.59 15.77
C ALA A 195 16.59 10.11 17.19
N ILE A 196 15.33 10.20 17.63
CA ILE A 196 14.98 10.63 19.00
C ILE A 196 15.51 9.60 19.98
N LYS A 197 16.37 10.05 20.92
CA LYS A 197 16.99 9.19 21.94
C LYS A 197 17.65 7.94 21.35
N SER A 198 18.23 8.05 20.15
CA SER A 198 18.94 6.91 19.54
C SER A 198 20.15 6.53 20.40
N PRO A 199 20.29 5.24 20.79
CA PRO A 199 21.45 4.77 21.52
C PRO A 199 22.74 4.75 20.68
N THR A 200 22.63 4.78 19.35
CA THR A 200 23.77 4.79 18.41
C THR A 200 23.64 5.95 17.42
N PRO A 201 23.93 7.19 17.84
CA PRO A 201 23.80 8.37 17.00
C PRO A 201 24.72 8.34 15.77
N GLU A 202 25.91 7.74 15.87
CA GLU A 202 26.86 7.59 14.76
C GLU A 202 26.29 6.82 13.57
N ASN A 203 25.33 5.90 13.81
CA ASN A 203 24.72 5.10 12.76
C ASN A 203 23.62 5.84 11.97
N ARG A 204 23.27 7.07 12.36
CA ARG A 204 22.20 7.82 11.68
C ARG A 204 22.61 8.26 10.28
N LEU A 205 23.81 8.81 10.14
CA LEU A 205 24.30 9.29 8.85
C LEU A 205 24.58 8.13 7.90
N THR A 206 25.20 7.06 8.41
CA THR A 206 25.46 5.85 7.62
C THR A 206 24.16 5.15 7.22
N GLY A 207 23.15 5.10 8.10
CA GLY A 207 21.81 4.63 7.78
C GLY A 207 21.12 5.49 6.72
N ALA A 208 21.13 6.82 6.86
CA ALA A 208 20.53 7.73 5.88
C ALA A 208 21.22 7.65 4.51
N ALA A 209 22.57 7.57 4.47
CA ALA A 209 23.33 7.38 3.25
C ALA A 209 23.04 6.02 2.59
N ALA A 210 22.94 4.95 3.38
CA ALA A 210 22.56 3.63 2.89
C ALA A 210 21.13 3.62 2.35
N TRP A 211 20.19 4.29 3.01
CA TRP A 211 18.83 4.48 2.50
C TRP A 211 18.82 5.23 1.16
N ALA A 212 19.54 6.35 1.06
CA ALA A 212 19.64 7.11 -0.18
C ALA A 212 20.25 6.28 -1.32
N ALA A 213 21.33 5.54 -1.06
CA ALA A 213 21.92 4.60 -2.01
C ALA A 213 20.91 3.52 -2.43
N GLY A 214 20.13 3.00 -1.47
CA GLY A 214 19.03 2.08 -1.75
C GLY A 214 18.00 2.69 -2.70
N VAL A 215 17.57 3.93 -2.48
CA VAL A 215 16.60 4.64 -3.36
C VAL A 215 17.11 4.69 -4.79
N VAL A 216 18.37 5.06 -4.99
CA VAL A 216 19.00 5.11 -6.32
C VAL A 216 19.02 3.72 -6.96
N VAL A 217 19.39 2.67 -6.22
CA VAL A 217 19.40 1.28 -6.71
C VAL A 217 18.00 0.80 -7.06
N GLY A 218 17.00 1.09 -6.23
CA GLY A 218 15.61 0.71 -6.49
C GLY A 218 15.03 1.42 -7.72
N TYR A 219 15.42 2.67 -7.94
CA TYR A 219 14.97 3.48 -9.09
C TYR A 219 15.83 3.28 -10.35
N LEU A 220 16.85 2.42 -10.28
CA LEU A 220 17.78 2.15 -11.36
C LEU A 220 17.10 1.79 -12.69
N PRO A 221 15.97 1.04 -12.76
CA PRO A 221 15.30 0.77 -14.03
C PRO A 221 14.95 2.05 -14.82
N VAL A 222 14.39 3.07 -14.16
CA VAL A 222 14.03 4.33 -14.83
C VAL A 222 15.27 5.14 -15.19
N LEU A 223 16.27 5.18 -14.31
CA LEU A 223 17.55 5.84 -14.60
C LEU A 223 18.24 5.21 -15.82
N ALA A 224 18.24 3.88 -15.92
CA ALA A 224 18.77 3.16 -17.07
C ALA A 224 17.99 3.48 -18.35
N MET A 225 16.66 3.57 -18.29
CA MET A 225 15.85 3.99 -19.45
C MET A 225 16.22 5.41 -19.91
N CYS A 226 16.38 6.35 -18.98
CA CYS A 226 16.82 7.71 -19.30
C CYS A 226 18.20 7.77 -19.96
N LEU A 227 19.13 6.89 -19.57
CA LEU A 227 20.49 6.89 -20.08
C LEU A 227 20.63 6.14 -21.42
N PHE A 228 19.90 5.03 -21.58
CA PHE A 228 20.13 4.09 -22.69
C PHE A 228 19.03 4.10 -23.76
N ILE A 229 17.86 4.68 -23.51
CA ILE A 229 16.77 4.76 -24.49
C ILE A 229 16.72 6.18 -25.06
N PRO A 230 17.11 6.38 -26.34
CA PRO A 230 17.02 7.69 -26.98
C PRO A 230 15.61 8.29 -26.89
N GLY A 231 15.54 9.57 -26.52
CA GLY A 231 14.29 10.32 -26.38
C GLY A 231 13.52 10.09 -25.07
N TYR A 232 13.84 9.04 -24.29
CA TYR A 232 13.09 8.73 -23.06
C TYR A 232 13.29 9.81 -21.99
N PHE A 233 14.51 10.30 -21.78
CA PHE A 233 14.78 11.33 -20.78
C PHE A 233 13.94 12.59 -21.01
N THR A 234 13.92 13.10 -22.25
CA THR A 234 13.12 14.28 -22.61
C THR A 234 11.64 14.03 -22.37
N ALA A 235 11.08 12.93 -22.90
CA ALA A 235 9.68 12.59 -22.69
C ALA A 235 9.32 12.46 -21.20
N PHE A 236 10.21 11.86 -20.39
CA PHE A 236 10.02 11.73 -18.95
C PHE A 236 9.97 13.09 -18.25
N ILE A 237 10.92 13.99 -18.55
CA ILE A 237 10.94 15.35 -18.00
C ILE A 237 9.69 16.13 -18.42
N ASP A 238 9.26 16.01 -19.68
CA ASP A 238 8.05 16.67 -20.18
C ASP A 238 6.82 16.26 -19.37
N THR A 239 6.70 14.98 -18.97
CA THR A 239 5.59 14.56 -18.07
C THR A 239 5.64 15.24 -16.70
N ILE A 240 6.84 15.50 -16.16
CA ILE A 240 6.99 16.18 -14.87
C ILE A 240 6.62 17.64 -15.00
N VAL A 241 7.12 18.32 -16.05
CA VAL A 241 6.80 19.73 -16.32
C VAL A 241 5.30 19.89 -16.52
N PHE A 242 4.68 19.04 -17.34
CA PHE A 242 3.23 19.04 -17.56
C PHE A 242 2.44 18.88 -16.24
N MET A 243 2.83 17.96 -15.36
CA MET A 243 2.16 17.76 -14.07
C MET A 243 2.30 18.98 -13.15
N LEU A 244 3.45 19.67 -13.18
CA LEU A 244 3.68 20.89 -12.39
C LEU A 244 2.86 22.06 -12.94
N GLU A 245 2.81 22.23 -14.26
CA GLU A 245 2.02 23.28 -14.92
C GLU A 245 0.51 23.11 -14.69
N GLN A 246 0.03 21.85 -14.71
CA GLN A 246 -1.38 21.55 -14.46
C GLN A 246 -1.77 21.81 -12.99
N GLY A 247 -0.81 21.82 -12.06
CA GLY A 247 -1.02 22.12 -10.63
C GLY A 247 -1.82 21.08 -9.84
N ASN A 248 -2.51 20.17 -10.53
CA ASN A 248 -3.20 19.03 -9.94
C ASN A 248 -3.20 17.86 -10.94
N THR A 249 -2.95 16.65 -10.44
CA THR A 249 -2.94 15.43 -11.27
C THR A 249 -4.32 14.81 -11.40
N ASN A 250 -5.31 15.28 -10.63
CA ASN A 250 -6.66 14.74 -10.61
C ASN A 250 -7.71 15.85 -10.65
N LEU A 251 -8.87 15.55 -11.23
CA LEU A 251 -10.05 16.40 -11.08
C LEU A 251 -10.60 16.23 -9.65
N PRO A 252 -10.52 17.28 -8.80
CA PRO A 252 -10.90 17.17 -7.41
C PRO A 252 -12.40 16.96 -7.29
N LEU A 253 -12.80 16.19 -6.28
CA LEU A 253 -14.20 16.00 -5.90
C LEU A 253 -14.40 16.53 -4.47
N PRO A 254 -15.60 17.04 -4.14
CA PRO A 254 -15.93 17.40 -2.77
C PRO A 254 -15.72 16.22 -1.83
N ILE A 255 -15.12 16.49 -0.67
CA ILE A 255 -14.90 15.45 0.33
C ILE A 255 -16.26 15.01 0.87
N PRO A 256 -16.58 13.70 0.87
CA PRO A 256 -17.89 13.19 1.27
C PRO A 256 -18.00 13.14 2.80
N TRP A 257 -18.00 14.29 3.47
CA TRP A 257 -18.07 14.32 4.93
C TRP A 257 -19.36 13.65 5.44
N PRO A 258 -19.34 13.01 6.63
CA PRO A 258 -20.53 12.35 7.17
C PRO A 258 -21.76 13.26 7.28
N TRP A 259 -21.56 14.56 7.51
CA TRP A 259 -22.63 15.56 7.61
C TRP A 259 -23.10 16.13 6.26
N THR A 260 -22.45 15.79 5.13
CA THR A 260 -22.97 16.16 3.80
C THR A 260 -23.94 15.11 3.25
N VAL A 261 -24.19 14.03 3.97
CA VAL A 261 -25.14 12.98 3.57
C VAL A 261 -26.58 13.48 3.76
N GLY A 262 -27.33 13.59 2.66
CA GLY A 262 -28.76 13.92 2.71
C GLY A 262 -29.59 12.71 3.13
N PHE A 263 -29.75 12.48 4.43
CA PHE A 263 -30.57 11.39 4.95
C PHE A 263 -32.04 11.53 4.55
N GLY A 264 -32.66 10.42 4.12
CA GLY A 264 -34.05 10.38 3.66
C GLY A 264 -34.27 10.73 2.18
N THR A 265 -33.21 10.78 1.36
CA THR A 265 -33.29 11.17 -0.06
C THR A 265 -33.00 10.03 -1.04
N ALA A 266 -31.98 9.21 -0.76
CA ALA A 266 -31.47 8.18 -1.68
C ALA A 266 -31.68 6.75 -1.14
N GLY A 267 -32.18 6.64 0.08
CA GLY A 267 -32.46 5.37 0.75
C GLY A 267 -31.32 4.90 1.65
N VAL A 268 -31.68 4.15 2.68
CA VAL A 268 -30.82 3.79 3.82
C VAL A 268 -29.49 3.15 3.38
N VAL A 269 -29.49 2.29 2.37
CA VAL A 269 -28.27 1.60 1.91
C VAL A 269 -27.27 2.59 1.31
N ILE A 270 -27.72 3.50 0.45
CA ILE A 270 -26.86 4.48 -0.23
C ILE A 270 -26.35 5.50 0.79
N GLU A 271 -27.23 6.00 1.65
CA GLU A 271 -26.91 6.98 2.68
C GLU A 271 -25.92 6.42 3.70
N THR A 272 -26.15 5.20 4.19
CA THR A 272 -25.22 4.51 5.10
C THR A 272 -23.85 4.34 4.45
N ARG A 273 -23.79 3.97 3.17
CA ARG A 273 -22.52 3.83 2.46
C ARG A 273 -21.77 5.16 2.37
N TRP A 274 -22.43 6.24 1.97
CA TRP A 274 -21.81 7.57 1.90
C TRP A 274 -21.32 8.05 3.26
N PHE A 275 -22.11 7.83 4.30
CA PHE A 275 -21.73 8.12 5.67
C PHE A 275 -20.46 7.36 6.09
N LEU A 276 -20.39 6.06 5.82
CA LEU A 276 -19.22 5.23 6.10
C LEU A 276 -17.98 5.65 5.31
N ILE A 277 -18.13 6.06 4.05
CA ILE A 277 -17.03 6.63 3.24
C ILE A 277 -16.49 7.88 3.92
N GLY A 278 -17.37 8.79 4.34
CA GLY A 278 -16.98 10.00 5.07
C GLY A 278 -16.24 9.71 6.37
N LEU A 279 -16.69 8.70 7.13
CA LEU A 279 -16.00 8.25 8.34
C LEU A 279 -14.61 7.70 8.04
N CYS A 280 -14.38 7.06 6.90
CA CYS A 280 -13.05 6.59 6.50
C CYS A 280 -12.12 7.77 6.18
N PHE A 281 -12.59 8.80 5.47
CA PHE A 281 -11.81 10.02 5.22
C PHE A 281 -11.46 10.75 6.52
N MET A 282 -12.42 10.90 7.44
CA MET A 282 -12.15 11.43 8.77
C MET A 282 -11.15 10.54 9.53
N GLY A 283 -11.32 9.23 9.45
CA GLY A 283 -10.47 8.23 10.06
C GLY A 283 -9.01 8.38 9.63
N LEU A 284 -8.73 8.64 8.35
CA LEU A 284 -7.38 8.89 7.85
C LEU A 284 -6.70 10.07 8.56
N ILE A 285 -7.41 11.19 8.73
CA ILE A 285 -6.88 12.39 9.38
C ILE A 285 -6.71 12.16 10.89
N VAL A 286 -7.76 11.66 11.55
CA VAL A 286 -7.78 11.48 13.01
C VAL A 286 -6.76 10.44 13.43
N PHE A 287 -6.72 9.28 12.77
CA PHE A 287 -5.73 8.25 13.04
C PHE A 287 -4.34 8.71 12.63
N GLY A 288 -4.15 9.28 11.44
CA GLY A 288 -2.84 9.70 10.96
C GLY A 288 -2.18 10.72 11.90
N SER A 289 -2.88 11.80 12.21
CA SER A 289 -2.38 12.85 13.11
C SER A 289 -2.27 12.37 14.56
N GLY A 290 -3.29 11.66 15.06
CA GLY A 290 -3.32 11.17 16.44
C GLY A 290 -2.26 10.10 16.72
N ALA A 291 -2.12 9.11 15.83
CA ALA A 291 -1.11 8.08 15.96
C ALA A 291 0.30 8.67 15.83
N LEU A 292 0.53 9.57 14.88
CA LEU A 292 1.83 10.23 14.71
C LEU A 292 2.22 11.03 15.96
N ALA A 293 1.32 11.86 16.48
CA ALA A 293 1.56 12.61 17.72
C ALA A 293 1.83 11.66 18.90
N TRP A 294 1.06 10.56 19.02
CA TRP A 294 1.22 9.59 20.09
C TRP A 294 2.56 8.85 20.02
N VAL A 295 2.97 8.32 18.85
CA VAL A 295 4.24 7.55 18.74
C VAL A 295 5.45 8.43 19.03
N PHE A 296 5.44 9.70 18.62
CA PHE A 296 6.51 10.66 18.94
C PHE A 296 6.51 11.03 20.42
N LYS A 297 5.34 11.29 21.00
CA LYS A 297 5.21 11.54 22.45
C LYS A 297 5.76 10.39 23.29
N GLU A 298 5.38 9.16 22.99
CA GLU A 298 5.85 7.99 23.73
C GLU A 298 7.36 7.78 23.56
N ARG A 299 7.90 8.04 22.36
CA ARG A 299 9.34 8.00 22.10
C ARG A 299 10.11 9.05 22.89
N ILE A 300 9.62 10.29 22.94
CA ILE A 300 10.20 11.36 23.76
C ILE A 300 10.16 10.98 25.24
N LYS A 301 9.09 10.32 25.71
CA LYS A 301 8.99 9.79 27.07
C LYS A 301 9.87 8.56 27.33
N GLY A 302 10.56 8.03 26.34
CA GLY A 302 11.39 6.83 26.47
C GLY A 302 10.59 5.53 26.61
N ARG A 303 9.30 5.53 26.24
CA ARG A 303 8.46 4.33 26.31
C ARG A 303 8.61 3.51 25.04
N ALA A 304 8.47 2.19 25.17
CA ALA A 304 8.48 1.29 24.02
C ALA A 304 7.18 1.45 23.21
N VAL A 305 7.33 1.55 21.89
CA VAL A 305 6.21 1.62 20.94
C VAL A 305 6.34 0.45 19.97
N PRO A 306 5.25 -0.29 19.66
CA PRO A 306 5.29 -1.35 18.66
C PRO A 306 5.76 -0.83 17.28
N PRO A 307 6.76 -1.46 16.65
CA PRO A 307 7.30 -1.03 15.35
C PRO A 307 6.25 -0.89 14.25
N GLY A 308 5.28 -1.81 14.19
CA GLY A 308 4.18 -1.74 13.22
C GLY A 308 3.29 -0.50 13.40
N LEU A 309 3.04 -0.07 14.65
CA LEU A 309 2.27 1.16 14.91
C LEU A 309 3.03 2.43 14.50
N VAL A 310 4.36 2.44 14.67
CA VAL A 310 5.20 3.55 14.17
C VAL A 310 5.16 3.59 12.65
N ALA A 311 5.28 2.44 11.97
CA ALA A 311 5.24 2.36 10.51
C ALA A 311 3.93 2.90 9.92
N VAL A 312 2.78 2.45 10.42
CA VAL A 312 1.47 2.93 9.95
C VAL A 312 1.24 4.41 10.28
N ALA A 313 1.71 4.90 11.44
CA ALA A 313 1.62 6.31 11.79
C ALA A 313 2.42 7.20 10.82
N CYS A 314 3.62 6.76 10.42
CA CYS A 314 4.45 7.48 9.46
C CYS A 314 3.87 7.45 8.04
N ALA A 315 3.18 6.37 7.66
CA ALA A 315 2.66 6.18 6.31
C ALA A 315 1.23 6.73 6.09
N THR A 316 0.41 6.86 7.13
CA THR A 316 -1.01 7.21 6.95
C THR A 316 -1.22 8.58 6.28
N LEU A 317 -0.59 9.64 6.77
CA LEU A 317 -0.79 10.98 6.20
C LEU A 317 -0.24 11.13 4.77
N PRO A 318 0.97 10.61 4.45
CA PRO A 318 1.44 10.58 3.05
C PRO A 318 0.46 9.89 2.10
N TYR A 319 -0.13 8.76 2.50
CA TYR A 319 -1.13 8.09 1.68
C TYR A 319 -2.50 8.77 1.68
N ALA A 320 -2.87 9.44 2.76
CA ALA A 320 -4.10 10.23 2.83
C ALA A 320 -4.08 11.35 1.77
N HIS A 321 -2.93 11.98 1.51
CA HIS A 321 -2.79 12.98 0.45
C HIS A 321 -3.39 12.50 -0.88
N TYR A 322 -3.12 11.26 -1.29
CA TYR A 322 -3.70 10.71 -2.52
C TYR A 322 -5.21 10.49 -2.45
N ALA A 323 -5.71 9.98 -1.31
CA ALA A 323 -7.14 9.81 -1.10
C ALA A 323 -7.89 11.16 -1.21
N PHE A 324 -7.29 12.25 -0.70
CA PHE A 324 -7.88 13.59 -0.75
C PHE A 324 -7.67 14.31 -2.10
N ALA A 325 -6.70 13.91 -2.92
CA ALA A 325 -6.50 14.48 -4.26
C ALA A 325 -7.74 14.33 -5.15
N ARG A 326 -8.51 13.25 -4.93
CA ARG A 326 -9.85 13.06 -5.48
C ARG A 326 -10.68 12.21 -4.53
N ALA A 327 -11.59 12.84 -3.80
CA ALA A 327 -12.28 12.22 -2.66
C ALA A 327 -13.41 11.24 -3.06
N ASP A 328 -13.08 10.19 -3.80
CA ASP A 328 -13.96 9.06 -4.12
C ASP A 328 -13.47 7.74 -3.50
N VAL A 329 -14.27 6.68 -3.64
CA VAL A 329 -13.96 5.36 -3.06
C VAL A 329 -12.73 4.71 -3.69
N GLY A 330 -12.45 4.95 -4.97
CA GLY A 330 -11.31 4.34 -5.67
C GLY A 330 -9.98 4.91 -5.19
N HIS A 331 -9.94 6.22 -4.93
CA HIS A 331 -8.77 6.88 -4.36
C HIS A 331 -8.61 6.59 -2.86
N LEU A 332 -9.73 6.56 -2.13
CA LEU A 332 -9.73 6.13 -0.73
C LEU A 332 -9.16 4.71 -0.60
N ALA A 333 -9.59 3.77 -1.44
CA ALA A 333 -9.10 2.39 -1.43
C ALA A 333 -7.58 2.31 -1.62
N GLN A 334 -6.98 3.13 -2.49
CA GLN A 334 -5.52 3.18 -2.66
C GLN A 334 -4.79 3.76 -1.43
N GLY A 335 -5.43 4.67 -0.68
CA GLY A 335 -4.83 5.36 0.46
C GLY A 335 -5.11 4.75 1.85
N ILE A 336 -6.09 3.85 1.99
CA ILE A 336 -6.60 3.43 3.31
C ILE A 336 -5.77 2.36 4.04
N TYR A 337 -4.87 1.66 3.35
CA TYR A 337 -4.16 0.50 3.90
C TYR A 337 -3.37 0.79 5.18
N PRO A 338 -2.61 1.90 5.33
CA PRO A 338 -1.93 2.18 6.59
C PRO A 338 -2.90 2.28 7.77
N LEU A 339 -4.08 2.88 7.58
CA LEU A 339 -5.13 2.95 8.61
C LEU A 339 -5.66 1.55 8.94
N LEU A 340 -6.02 0.73 7.94
CA LEU A 340 -6.53 -0.62 8.17
C LEU A 340 -5.52 -1.49 8.92
N LEU A 341 -4.25 -1.46 8.49
CA LEU A 341 -3.17 -2.16 9.19
C LEU A 341 -3.04 -1.65 10.63
N GLY A 342 -3.12 -0.34 10.85
CA GLY A 342 -3.08 0.26 12.18
C GLY A 342 -4.22 -0.18 13.09
N ILE A 343 -5.44 -0.29 12.56
CA ILE A 343 -6.61 -0.81 13.29
C ILE A 343 -6.33 -2.26 13.71
N PHE A 344 -5.97 -3.16 12.79
CA PHE A 344 -5.72 -4.57 13.12
C PHE A 344 -4.52 -4.77 14.04
N ILE A 345 -3.45 -3.98 13.90
CA ILE A 345 -2.32 -4.02 14.83
C ILE A 345 -2.77 -3.61 16.23
N THR A 346 -3.53 -2.52 16.36
CA THR A 346 -4.03 -2.02 17.64
C THR A 346 -4.97 -3.05 18.30
N LEU A 347 -5.96 -3.54 17.56
CA LEU A 347 -6.89 -4.57 18.03
C LEU A 347 -6.16 -5.87 18.42
N GLY A 348 -5.12 -6.26 17.69
CA GLY A 348 -4.29 -7.42 18.00
C GLY A 348 -3.56 -7.34 19.36
N THR A 349 -3.39 -6.13 19.91
CA THR A 349 -2.75 -5.89 21.22
C THR A 349 -3.74 -5.79 22.39
N LEU A 350 -5.05 -5.83 22.14
CA LEU A 350 -6.06 -5.77 23.21
C LEU A 350 -6.00 -7.00 24.11
N HIS A 351 -6.16 -6.77 25.42
CA HIS A 351 -6.23 -7.84 26.42
C HIS A 351 -7.59 -8.57 26.41
N SER A 352 -8.68 -7.85 26.13
CA SER A 352 -10.02 -8.44 26.01
C SER A 352 -10.19 -9.11 24.66
N GLU A 353 -10.17 -10.44 24.65
CA GLU A 353 -10.39 -11.23 23.43
C GLU A 353 -11.77 -10.95 22.83
N THR A 354 -12.84 -10.87 23.65
CA THR A 354 -14.19 -10.57 23.16
C THR A 354 -14.24 -9.24 22.40
N LEU A 355 -13.65 -8.18 22.95
CA LEU A 355 -13.63 -6.87 22.31
C LEU A 355 -12.79 -6.88 21.03
N LYS A 356 -11.63 -7.54 21.06
CA LYS A 356 -10.76 -7.72 19.90
C LYS A 356 -11.48 -8.39 18.73
N TRP A 357 -12.19 -9.50 18.98
CA TRP A 357 -12.93 -10.21 17.95
C TRP A 357 -14.14 -9.42 17.46
N ALA A 358 -14.90 -8.82 18.37
CA ALA A 358 -16.07 -8.00 18.02
C ALA A 358 -15.67 -6.82 17.11
N LEU A 359 -14.61 -6.09 17.46
CA LEU A 359 -14.14 -4.95 16.67
C LEU A 359 -13.48 -5.36 15.35
N ALA A 360 -12.75 -6.49 15.32
CA ALA A 360 -12.17 -7.02 14.09
C ALA A 360 -13.27 -7.43 13.09
N LEU A 361 -14.31 -8.14 13.57
CA LEU A 361 -15.47 -8.51 12.76
C LEU A 361 -16.25 -7.27 12.30
N LEU A 362 -16.50 -6.31 13.19
CA LEU A 362 -17.15 -5.05 12.83
C LEU A 362 -16.39 -4.31 11.72
N THR A 363 -15.07 -4.19 11.86
CA THR A 363 -14.20 -3.55 10.85
C THR A 363 -14.31 -4.26 9.50
N SER A 364 -14.34 -5.60 9.51
CA SER A 364 -14.49 -6.41 8.30
C SER A 364 -15.86 -6.25 7.66
N VAL A 365 -16.94 -6.27 8.45
CA VAL A 365 -18.31 -6.11 7.96
C VAL A 365 -18.51 -4.72 7.36
N VAL A 366 -18.02 -3.67 8.01
CA VAL A 366 -18.07 -2.29 7.49
C VAL A 366 -17.30 -2.18 6.19
N SER A 367 -16.10 -2.76 6.13
CA SER A 367 -15.25 -2.73 4.94
C SER A 367 -15.90 -3.41 3.73
N LEU A 368 -16.62 -4.52 3.93
CA LEU A 368 -17.34 -5.22 2.85
C LEU A 368 -18.52 -4.42 2.28
N ARG A 369 -19.03 -3.41 3.00
CA ARG A 369 -20.19 -2.61 2.57
C ARG A 369 -19.82 -1.36 1.78
N ILE A 370 -18.54 -0.97 1.75
CA ILE A 370 -18.10 0.30 1.16
C ILE A 370 -17.72 0.15 -0.33
N PRO A 371 -16.71 -0.67 -0.71
CA PRO A 371 -16.39 -0.87 -2.12
C PRO A 371 -17.47 -1.71 -2.80
N ARG A 372 -17.85 -1.34 -4.02
CA ARG A 372 -18.76 -2.14 -4.84
C ARG A 372 -17.92 -2.99 -5.78
N HIS A 373 -17.69 -4.23 -5.37
CA HIS A 373 -17.22 -5.27 -6.30
C HIS A 373 -18.39 -5.72 -7.20
N PRO A 374 -18.11 -6.29 -8.38
CA PRO A 374 -19.14 -6.85 -9.26
C PRO A 374 -20.04 -7.87 -8.54
#